data_AF-A0A7V9ZPH3-F1
#
_entry.id   AF-A0A7V9ZPH3-F1
#
_cell.length_a   1.000
_cell.length_b   1.000
_cell.length_c   1.000
_cell.angle_alpha   90.00
_cell.angle_beta   90.00
_cell.angle_gamma   90.00
#
_symmetry.space_group_name_H-M   'P 1'
#
loop_
_entity.id
_entity.type
_entity.pdbx_description
1 polymer ?
#
loop_
_entity_poly.entity_id
_entity_poly.type
_entity_poly.pdbx_seq_one_letter_code
_entity_poly.pdbx_strand_id
1 'polypeptide(L)'
;MKQSLDELLEECGRAHGHLCAGQLLGVRMALLGCRLTGIIDPRGEDRKKLIVWVEIDRCMADAVGAVTGVRLGKRSLKFFDYGKVAATFLNIE
;
A
#
# COMPACT_ATOMS: atom_id res chain seq x y z
N MET A 1 -10.10 6.40 5.95
CA MET A 1 -9.08 7.19 5.23
C MET A 1 -9.58 8.58 4.92
N LYS A 2 -8.68 9.57 5.01
CA LYS A 2 -8.98 11.01 4.88
C LYS A 2 -8.88 11.55 3.45
N GLN A 3 -8.24 10.81 2.53
CA GLN A 3 -8.00 11.23 1.15
C GLN A 3 -8.89 10.49 0.15
N SER A 4 -9.20 11.14 -0.97
CA SER A 4 -9.93 10.56 -2.10
C SER A 4 -9.05 9.60 -2.92
N LEU A 5 -9.69 8.79 -3.78
CA LEU A 5 -8.94 7.91 -4.70
C LEU A 5 -8.04 8.73 -5.63
N ASP A 6 -8.54 9.83 -6.18
CA ASP A 6 -7.82 10.65 -7.16
C ASP A 6 -6.60 11.32 -6.52
N GLU A 7 -6.73 11.83 -5.29
CA GLU A 7 -5.60 12.39 -4.53
C GLU A 7 -4.48 11.37 -4.32
N LEU A 8 -4.84 10.10 -4.03
CA LEU A 8 -3.87 9.03 -3.84
C LEU A 8 -3.20 8.64 -5.16
N LEU A 9 -3.94 8.63 -6.27
CA LEU A 9 -3.40 8.34 -7.60
C LEU A 9 -2.44 9.44 -8.06
N GLU A 10 -2.77 10.71 -7.81
CA GLU A 10 -1.87 11.84 -8.07
C GLU A 10 -0.60 11.77 -7.21
N GLU A 11 -0.73 11.41 -5.92
CA GLU A 11 0.41 11.20 -5.04
C GLU A 11 1.31 10.05 -5.54
N CYS A 12 0.73 8.92 -5.92
CA CYS A 12 1.45 7.79 -6.50
C CYS A 12 2.15 8.16 -7.81
N GLY A 13 1.44 8.87 -8.69
CA GLY A 13 1.97 9.33 -9.97
C GLY A 13 3.18 10.24 -9.80
N ARG A 14 3.11 11.18 -8.85
CA ARG A 14 4.24 12.06 -8.51
C ARG A 14 5.43 11.30 -7.93
N ALA A 15 5.19 10.33 -7.04
CA ALA A 15 6.26 9.56 -6.39
C ALA A 15 6.99 8.62 -7.36
N HIS A 16 6.28 8.07 -8.35
CA HIS A 16 6.81 7.10 -9.31
C HIS A 16 7.22 7.74 -10.66
N GLY A 17 6.86 9.00 -10.90
CA GLY A 17 7.18 9.76 -12.12
C GLY A 17 6.17 9.62 -13.27
N HIS A 18 5.20 8.71 -13.14
CA HIS A 18 4.05 8.60 -14.04
C HIS A 18 2.92 7.82 -13.35
N LEU A 19 1.72 7.91 -13.92
CA LEU A 19 0.57 7.07 -13.54
C LEU A 19 0.44 5.87 -14.49
N CYS A 20 0.30 4.66 -13.94
CA CYS A 20 0.08 3.44 -14.69
C CYS A 20 -1.05 2.58 -14.09
N ALA A 21 -1.55 1.62 -14.86
CA ALA A 21 -2.63 0.71 -14.42
C ALA A 21 -2.24 -0.10 -13.17
N GLY A 22 -0.94 -0.42 -13.01
CA GLY A 22 -0.42 -1.12 -11.83
C GLY A 22 -0.58 -0.32 -10.55
N GLN A 23 -0.42 1.01 -10.60
CA GLN A 23 -0.64 1.88 -9.44
C GLN A 23 -2.12 2.00 -9.11
N LEU A 24 -2.99 2.12 -10.12
CA LEU A 24 -4.45 2.13 -9.89
C LEU A 24 -4.90 0.87 -9.16
N LEU A 25 -4.40 -0.29 -9.59
CA LEU A 25 -4.68 -1.56 -8.95
C LEU A 25 -4.12 -1.61 -7.53
N GLY A 26 -2.87 -1.18 -7.32
CA GLY A 26 -2.23 -1.14 -6.01
C GLY A 26 -2.91 -0.20 -5.01
N VAL A 27 -3.35 0.99 -5.45
CA VAL A 27 -4.11 1.92 -4.60
C VAL A 27 -5.42 1.27 -4.15
N ARG A 28 -6.19 0.70 -5.07
CA ARG A 28 -7.44 0.01 -4.73
C ARG A 28 -7.21 -1.19 -3.80
N MET A 29 -6.16 -1.97 -4.05
CA MET A 29 -5.75 -3.10 -3.22
C MET A 29 -5.43 -2.65 -1.79
N ALA A 30 -4.66 -1.57 -1.63
CA ALA A 30 -4.31 -1.01 -0.32
C ALA A 30 -5.53 -0.45 0.42
N LEU A 31 -6.41 0.27 -0.27
CA LEU A 31 -7.67 0.77 0.29
C LEU A 31 -8.55 -0.37 0.80
N LEU A 32 -8.67 -1.45 0.01
CA LEU A 32 -9.45 -2.63 0.38
C LEU A 32 -8.79 -3.37 1.55
N GLY A 33 -7.48 -3.60 1.50
CA GLY A 33 -6.71 -4.27 2.54
C GLY A 33 -6.86 -3.60 3.90
N CYS A 34 -6.65 -2.27 3.97
CA CYS A 34 -6.86 -1.51 5.21
C CYS A 34 -8.30 -1.60 5.72
N ARG A 35 -9.30 -1.51 4.83
CA ARG A 35 -10.71 -1.63 5.21
C ARG A 35 -11.03 -2.99 5.83
N LEU A 36 -10.54 -4.07 5.22
CA LEU A 36 -10.81 -5.43 5.67
C LEU A 36 -10.09 -5.77 6.99
N THR A 37 -8.98 -5.10 7.30
CA THR A 37 -8.22 -5.31 8.54
C THR A 37 -8.52 -4.31 9.65
N GLY A 38 -9.48 -3.40 9.44
CA GLY A 38 -9.87 -2.39 10.42
C GLY A 38 -8.89 -1.22 10.58
N ILE A 39 -7.93 -1.07 9.66
CA ILE A 39 -6.96 0.03 9.65
C ILE A 39 -7.61 1.28 9.04
N ILE A 40 -7.73 2.35 9.83
CA ILE A 40 -8.46 3.57 9.44
C ILE A 40 -7.50 4.66 8.96
N ASP A 41 -6.38 4.83 9.68
CA ASP A 41 -5.34 5.83 9.43
C ASP A 41 -3.95 5.17 9.34
N PRO A 42 -3.63 4.47 8.23
CA PRO A 42 -2.42 3.67 8.10
C PRO A 42 -1.13 4.52 8.13
N ARG A 43 -1.22 5.82 7.83
CA ARG A 43 -0.09 6.76 7.86
C ARG A 43 0.00 7.54 9.18
N GLY A 44 -1.08 7.56 9.96
CA GLY A 44 -1.20 8.26 11.25
C GLY A 44 -1.21 7.29 12.43
N GLU A 45 -2.32 7.25 13.17
CA GLU A 45 -2.47 6.52 14.43
C GLU A 45 -2.24 5.00 14.29
N ASP A 46 -2.64 4.40 13.16
CA ASP A 46 -2.54 2.96 12.96
C ASP A 46 -1.21 2.51 12.34
N ARG A 47 -0.26 3.43 12.11
CA ARG A 47 1.00 3.16 11.39
C ARG A 47 1.88 2.05 11.97
N LYS A 48 1.74 1.76 13.26
CA LYS A 48 2.50 0.70 13.96
C LYS A 48 1.79 -0.64 13.94
N LYS A 49 0.50 -0.67 13.56
CA LYS A 49 -0.36 -1.84 13.60
C LYS A 49 -0.29 -2.66 12.31
N LEU A 50 0.13 -2.01 11.22
CA LEU A 50 0.07 -2.59 9.89
C LEU A 50 1.42 -3.18 9.45
N ILE A 51 1.39 -4.45 9.06
CA ILE A 51 2.45 -5.11 8.29
C ILE A 51 1.86 -5.54 6.95
N VAL A 52 2.58 -5.29 5.86
CA VAL A 52 2.17 -5.71 4.51
C VAL A 52 3.26 -6.54 3.87
N TRP A 53 2.85 -7.64 3.23
CA TRP A 53 3.67 -8.43 2.34
C TRP A 53 3.26 -8.14 0.91
N VAL A 54 4.21 -7.88 0.02
CA VAL A 54 3.98 -7.76 -1.42
C VAL A 54 4.66 -8.93 -2.13
N GLU A 55 3.96 -9.52 -3.10
CA GLU A 55 4.40 -10.74 -3.79
C GLU A 55 5.10 -10.49 -5.15
N ILE A 56 5.38 -9.21 -5.45
CA ILE A 56 6.02 -8.73 -6.69
C ILE A 56 6.64 -7.34 -6.47
N ASP A 57 7.72 -7.01 -7.19
CA ASP A 57 8.48 -5.75 -7.12
C ASP A 57 8.13 -4.76 -8.25
N ARG A 58 6.85 -4.66 -8.59
CA ARG A 58 6.33 -3.80 -9.67
C ARG A 58 5.57 -2.60 -9.11
N CYS A 59 5.12 -1.69 -9.98
CA CYS A 59 4.46 -0.42 -9.62
C CYS A 59 3.28 -0.55 -8.62
N MET A 60 2.66 -1.72 -8.53
CA MET A 60 1.65 -2.05 -7.52
C MET A 60 2.20 -1.92 -6.09
N ALA A 61 3.43 -2.42 -5.84
CA ALA A 61 4.08 -2.38 -4.53
C ALA A 61 4.37 -0.94 -4.07
N ASP A 62 4.80 -0.07 -4.99
CA ASP A 62 4.99 1.36 -4.72
C ASP A 62 3.68 2.03 -4.28
N ALA A 63 2.58 1.74 -4.99
CA ALA A 63 1.26 2.26 -4.63
C ALA A 63 0.78 1.77 -3.26
N VAL A 64 1.01 0.49 -2.92
CA VAL A 64 0.73 -0.04 -1.58
C VAL A 64 1.52 0.73 -0.52
N GLY A 65 2.82 0.95 -0.75
CA GLY A 65 3.66 1.75 0.14
C GLY A 65 3.21 3.20 0.27
N ALA A 66 2.79 3.84 -0.82
CA ALA A 66 2.33 5.22 -0.83
C ALA A 66 1.03 5.41 -0.03
N VAL A 67 0.05 4.53 -0.24
CA VAL A 67 -1.26 4.60 0.44
C VAL A 67 -1.13 4.29 1.93
N THR A 68 -0.36 3.26 2.28
CA THR A 68 -0.32 2.74 3.66
C THR A 68 0.83 3.30 4.49
N GLY A 69 1.86 3.87 3.86
CA GLY A 69 3.07 4.32 4.55
C GLY A 69 4.02 3.20 4.96
N VAL A 70 3.73 1.93 4.64
CA VAL A 70 4.65 0.81 4.92
C VAL A 70 5.93 0.93 4.09
N ARG A 71 7.07 0.61 4.71
CA ARG A 71 8.39 0.71 4.05
C ARG A 71 9.32 -0.38 4.56
N LEU A 72 10.21 -0.87 3.68
CA LEU A 72 11.24 -1.87 4.04
C LEU A 72 12.08 -1.40 5.23
N GLY A 73 12.55 -0.14 5.19
CA GLY A 73 13.36 0.47 6.26
C GLY A 73 12.64 0.67 7.60
N LYS A 74 11.31 0.50 7.65
CA LYS A 74 10.51 0.52 8.89
C LYS A 74 10.06 -0.87 9.33
N ARG A 75 10.50 -1.92 8.62
CA ARG A 75 10.13 -3.32 8.85
C ARG A 75 8.64 -3.63 8.69
N SER A 76 7.82 -2.67 8.26
CA SER A 76 6.37 -2.82 8.02
C SER A 76 6.02 -3.31 6.62
N LEU A 77 6.95 -3.24 5.66
CA LEU A 77 6.82 -3.87 4.35
C LEU A 77 7.73 -5.10 4.26
N LYS A 78 7.23 -6.19 3.69
CA LYS A 78 7.97 -7.40 3.37
C LYS A 78 7.81 -7.69 1.88
N PHE A 79 8.90 -8.02 1.20
CA PHE A 79 8.86 -8.43 -0.20
C PHE A 79 9.16 -9.93 -0.29
N PHE A 80 8.31 -10.65 -1.02
CA PHE A 80 8.49 -12.06 -1.33
C PHE A 80 8.26 -12.25 -2.83
N ASP A 81 9.30 -12.52 -3.60
CA ASP A 81 9.18 -12.56 -5.06
C ASP A 81 8.53 -13.87 -5.55
N TYR A 82 7.20 -13.89 -5.58
CA TYR A 82 6.45 -14.99 -6.17
C TYR A 82 5.95 -14.65 -7.59
N GLY A 83 6.28 -13.45 -8.10
CA GLY A 83 5.80 -12.95 -9.39
C GLY A 83 4.28 -12.70 -9.43
N LYS A 84 3.62 -12.59 -8.27
CA LYS A 84 2.16 -12.44 -8.17
C LYS A 84 1.78 -11.02 -7.82
N VAL A 85 0.80 -10.48 -8.53
CA VAL A 85 0.20 -9.16 -8.18
C VAL A 85 -0.74 -9.34 -6.99
N ALA A 86 -0.15 -9.55 -5.82
CA ALA A 86 -0.84 -9.80 -4.56
C ALA A 86 -0.16 -9.08 -3.40
N ALA A 87 -0.96 -8.76 -2.38
CA ALA A 87 -0.47 -8.25 -1.12
C ALA A 87 -1.30 -8.82 0.06
N THR A 88 -0.61 -9.15 1.14
CA THR A 88 -1.24 -9.60 2.40
C THR A 88 -1.13 -8.49 3.42
N PHE A 89 -2.25 -8.13 4.04
CA PHE A 89 -2.34 -7.08 5.06
C PHE A 89 -2.58 -7.73 6.42
N LEU A 90 -1.71 -7.48 7.38
CA LEU A 90 -1.85 -7.93 8.76
C LEU A 90 -2.02 -6.71 9.66
N ASN A 91 -3.13 -6.69 10.40
CA ASN A 91 -3.23 -5.91 11.61
C ASN A 91 -2.72 -6.76 12.79
N ILE A 92 -1.76 -6.25 13.56
CA ILE A 92 -1.14 -6.97 14.69
C ILE A 92 -1.87 -6.75 16.02
N GLU A 93 -2.96 -5.98 16.01
CA GLU A 93 -3.92 -5.81 17.11
C GLU A 93 -5.26 -6.45 16.73
#